data_AF-A0A929EWP3-F1
#
_entry.id   AF-A0A929EWP3-F1
#
_cell.length_a   1.000
_cell.length_b   1.000
_cell.length_c   1.000
_cell.angle_alpha   90.00
_cell.angle_beta   90.00
_cell.angle_gamma   90.00
#
_symmetry.space_group_name_H-M   'P 1'
#
loop_
_entity.id
_entity.type
_entity.pdbx_description
1 polymer ?
#
loop_
_entity_poly.entity_id
_entity_poly.type
_entity_poly.pdbx_seq_one_letter_code
_entity_poly.pdbx_strand_id
1 'polypeptide(L)'
;MALEVEGYTLPVKKEDGSALVYVVRPSFLGKLIRFNVFLDGKEIESEMGYTRGKQYIYFYVSPGTHQISSKAENWADITIDAKAGELIFIKQDVKMGLIMARNQISQIDIVEGKYHVLNTELGTIIKTRK
;
A
#
# COMPACT_ATOMS: atom_id res chain seq x y z
N MET A 1 17.59 -8.48 -2.79
CA MET A 1 16.28 -8.18 -3.44
C MET A 1 15.92 -9.19 -4.53
N ALA A 2 16.48 -9.12 -5.75
CA ALA A 2 16.05 -10.01 -6.85
C ALA A 2 16.18 -11.52 -6.52
N LEU A 3 17.32 -11.94 -5.96
CA LEU A 3 17.56 -13.32 -5.50
C LEU A 3 16.60 -13.75 -4.37
N GLU A 4 16.16 -12.82 -3.54
CA GLU A 4 15.27 -13.11 -2.40
C GLU A 4 13.80 -13.25 -2.81
N VAL A 5 13.42 -12.64 -3.93
CA VAL A 5 12.06 -12.74 -4.48
C VAL A 5 11.94 -13.79 -5.58
N GLU A 6 13.04 -14.48 -5.90
CA GLU A 6 13.05 -15.60 -6.83
C GLU A 6 12.20 -16.75 -6.27
N GLY A 7 11.24 -17.23 -7.06
CA GLY A 7 10.26 -18.24 -6.59
C GLY A 7 9.24 -17.74 -5.56
N TYR A 8 9.37 -16.50 -5.06
CA TYR A 8 8.43 -15.95 -4.09
C TYR A 8 7.07 -15.67 -4.75
N THR A 9 6.04 -16.29 -4.19
CA THR A 9 4.65 -16.08 -4.56
C THR A 9 4.00 -15.16 -3.55
N LEU A 10 3.34 -14.12 -4.05
CA LEU A 10 2.59 -13.19 -3.21
C LEU A 10 1.46 -13.91 -2.47
N PRO A 11 1.15 -13.50 -1.23
CA PRO A 11 0.13 -14.15 -0.41
C PRO A 11 -1.28 -14.04 -1.01
N VAL A 12 -1.52 -13.00 -1.84
CA VAL A 12 -2.80 -12.78 -2.51
C VAL A 12 -2.61 -12.91 -4.02
N LYS A 13 -3.50 -13.68 -4.64
CA LYS A 13 -3.52 -13.92 -6.08
C LYS A 13 -4.15 -12.74 -6.80
N LYS A 14 -3.68 -12.47 -8.03
CA LYS A 14 -4.36 -11.54 -8.93
C LYS A 14 -5.67 -12.16 -9.43
N GLU A 15 -6.56 -11.30 -9.88
CA GLU A 15 -7.80 -11.71 -10.55
C GLU A 15 -7.90 -11.01 -11.91
N ASP A 16 -8.39 -11.71 -12.92
CA ASP A 16 -8.36 -11.21 -14.30
C ASP A 16 -9.19 -9.94 -14.52
N GLY A 17 -10.21 -9.68 -13.69
CA GLY A 17 -11.11 -8.52 -13.82
C GLY A 17 -10.71 -7.28 -13.01
N SER A 18 -9.62 -7.32 -12.24
CA SER A 18 -9.21 -6.21 -11.36
C SER A 18 -7.70 -6.10 -11.25
N ALA A 19 -7.20 -4.92 -10.91
CA ALA A 19 -5.81 -4.79 -10.49
C ALA A 19 -5.70 -5.08 -9.00
N LEU A 20 -4.60 -5.72 -8.59
CA LEU A 20 -4.26 -5.95 -7.19
C LEU A 20 -3.24 -4.90 -6.74
N VAL A 21 -3.62 -4.08 -5.77
CA VAL A 21 -2.77 -3.05 -5.17
C VAL A 21 -2.26 -3.55 -3.82
N TYR A 22 -0.95 -3.48 -3.62
CA TYR A 22 -0.31 -3.61 -2.31
C TYR A 22 0.18 -2.25 -1.85
N VAL A 23 -0.08 -1.92 -0.59
CA VAL A 23 0.52 -0.76 0.07
C VAL A 23 1.45 -1.26 1.16
N VAL A 24 2.76 -1.02 1.01
CA VAL A 24 3.81 -1.53 1.90
C VAL A 24 4.42 -0.39 2.72
N ARG A 25 4.68 -0.63 4.02
CA ARG A 25 5.44 0.26 4.89
C ARG A 25 6.66 -0.47 5.46
N PRO A 26 7.79 -0.45 4.74
CA PRO A 26 8.96 -1.25 5.11
C PRO A 26 9.71 -0.72 6.34
N SER A 27 9.53 0.57 6.67
CA SER A 27 10.24 1.20 7.78
C SER A 27 9.66 0.78 9.13
N PHE A 28 10.55 0.54 10.10
CA PHE A 28 10.18 0.33 11.51
C PHE A 28 9.92 1.63 12.26
N LEU A 29 10.36 2.77 11.72
CA LEU A 29 10.25 4.06 12.38
C LEU A 29 8.78 4.43 12.61
N GLY A 30 8.47 4.86 13.84
CA GLY A 30 7.09 5.15 14.23
C GLY A 30 6.19 3.91 14.15
N LYS A 31 6.68 2.72 14.54
CA LYS A 31 5.94 1.44 14.44
C LYS A 31 4.51 1.53 14.98
N LEU A 32 4.28 2.27 16.06
CA LEU A 32 2.96 2.42 16.68
C LEU A 32 2.07 3.51 16.04
N ILE A 33 2.51 4.17 14.99
CA ILE A 33 1.72 5.16 14.25
C ILE A 33 0.99 4.45 13.12
N ARG A 34 -0.31 4.69 12.98
CA ARG A 34 -1.12 4.16 11.86
C ARG A 34 -0.98 5.07 10.66
N PHE A 35 -0.72 4.50 9.49
CA PHE A 35 -0.86 5.18 8.20
C PHE A 35 -2.07 4.59 7.50
N ASN A 36 -3.19 5.29 7.58
CA ASN A 36 -4.44 4.88 6.95
C ASN A 36 -4.32 5.02 5.43
N VAL A 37 -5.09 4.21 4.71
CA VAL A 37 -5.09 4.14 3.24
C VAL A 37 -6.52 4.20 2.75
N PHE A 38 -6.75 5.06 1.77
CA PHE A 38 -8.06 5.33 1.19
C PHE A 38 -8.01 5.17 -0.33
N LEU A 39 -9.15 4.72 -0.89
CA LEU A 39 -9.36 4.55 -2.33
C LEU A 39 -10.50 5.45 -2.79
N ASP A 40 -10.20 6.36 -3.73
CA ASP A 40 -11.14 7.28 -4.37
C ASP A 40 -12.00 8.07 -3.39
N GLY A 41 -11.34 8.76 -2.46
CA GLY A 41 -11.95 9.59 -1.44
C GLY A 41 -11.09 9.64 -0.17
N LYS A 42 -11.48 10.51 0.77
CA LYS A 42 -10.82 10.68 2.07
C LYS A 42 -11.78 10.49 3.25
N GLU A 43 -13.02 10.13 2.96
CA GLU A 43 -14.06 9.80 3.94
C GLU A 43 -13.90 8.37 4.47
N ILE A 44 -14.55 8.08 5.59
CA ILE A 44 -14.42 6.78 6.29
C ILE A 44 -14.83 5.60 5.41
N GLU A 45 -15.81 5.78 4.50
CA GLU A 45 -16.26 4.75 3.57
C GLU A 45 -15.24 4.46 2.47
N SER A 46 -14.25 5.34 2.30
CA SER A 46 -13.15 5.15 1.33
C SER A 46 -11.95 4.45 1.98
N GLU A 47 -11.94 4.24 3.30
CA GLU A 47 -10.82 3.61 4.00
C GLU A 47 -10.74 2.11 3.68
N MET A 48 -9.59 1.68 3.17
CA MET A 48 -9.30 0.28 2.84
C MET A 48 -8.64 -0.45 4.02
N GLY A 49 -7.95 0.30 4.88
CA GLY A 49 -7.22 -0.21 6.03
C GLY A 49 -6.06 0.70 6.42
N TYR A 50 -5.13 0.17 7.20
CA TYR A 50 -3.96 0.92 7.64
C TYR A 50 -2.75 0.02 7.88
N THR A 51 -1.57 0.60 7.73
CA THR A 51 -0.29 -0.03 8.08
C THR A 51 0.28 0.57 9.37
N ARG A 52 1.00 -0.27 10.11
CA ARG A 52 1.99 0.12 11.10
C ARG A 52 3.40 -0.12 10.53
N GLY A 53 4.45 0.21 11.28
CA GLY A 53 5.81 -0.07 10.82
C GLY A 53 6.02 -1.57 10.59
N LYS A 54 6.69 -1.93 9.49
CA LYS A 54 6.90 -3.31 9.01
C LYS A 54 5.61 -4.04 8.59
N GLN A 55 4.63 -3.32 8.04
CA GLN A 55 3.39 -3.94 7.57
C GLN A 55 3.04 -3.60 6.13
N TYR A 56 2.22 -4.44 5.51
CA TYR A 56 1.56 -4.20 4.23
C TYR A 56 0.05 -4.42 4.33
N ILE A 57 -0.72 -3.76 3.47
CA ILE A 57 -2.12 -4.12 3.19
C ILE A 57 -2.30 -4.34 1.69
N TYR A 58 -3.45 -4.88 1.30
CA TYR A 58 -3.81 -5.04 -0.10
C TYR A 58 -5.29 -4.82 -0.32
N PHE A 59 -5.65 -4.48 -1.55
CA PHE A 59 -7.03 -4.39 -2.02
C PHE A 59 -7.06 -4.46 -3.55
N TYR A 60 -8.23 -4.75 -4.11
CA TYR A 60 -8.47 -4.78 -5.53
C TYR A 60 -9.13 -3.49 -5.99
N VAL A 61 -8.76 -3.05 -7.19
CA VAL A 61 -9.35 -1.89 -7.87
C VAL A 61 -9.84 -2.30 -9.26
N SER A 62 -10.94 -1.70 -9.71
CA SER A 62 -11.39 -1.85 -11.09
C SER A 62 -10.33 -1.29 -12.07
N PRO A 63 -10.35 -1.70 -13.35
CA PRO A 63 -9.56 -1.02 -14.35
C PRO A 63 -9.96 0.46 -14.48
N GLY A 64 -8.98 1.35 -14.59
CA GLY A 64 -9.18 2.79 -14.71
C GLY A 64 -8.28 3.63 -13.80
N THR A 65 -8.48 4.94 -13.83
CA THR A 65 -7.74 5.89 -13.01
C THR A 65 -8.31 5.94 -11.59
N HIS A 66 -7.45 5.71 -10.60
CA HIS A 66 -7.80 5.71 -9.19
C HIS A 66 -6.86 6.60 -8.38
N GLN A 67 -7.38 7.25 -7.34
CA GLN A 67 -6.57 7.99 -6.38
C GLN A 67 -6.41 7.18 -5.10
N ILE A 68 -5.16 6.87 -4.76
CA ILE A 68 -4.80 6.30 -3.47
C ILE A 68 -4.31 7.43 -2.57
N SER A 69 -4.97 7.59 -1.43
CA SER A 69 -4.59 8.57 -0.41
C SER A 69 -4.09 7.85 0.84
N SER A 70 -3.11 8.41 1.51
CA SER A 70 -2.67 7.92 2.80
C SER A 70 -2.61 9.03 3.84
N LYS A 71 -3.11 8.74 5.03
CA LYS A 71 -3.21 9.69 6.13
C LYS A 71 -2.30 9.32 7.29
N ALA A 72 -1.45 10.28 7.69
CA ALA A 72 -0.73 10.33 8.95
C ALA A 72 -0.93 11.73 9.56
N GLU A 73 0.14 12.44 9.96
CA GLU A 73 0.06 13.88 10.25
C GLU A 73 -0.46 14.65 9.01
N ASN A 74 0.10 14.35 7.84
CA ASN A 74 -0.30 14.90 6.54
C ASN A 74 -1.14 13.91 5.72
N TRP A 75 -1.68 14.42 4.61
CA TRP A 75 -2.14 13.61 3.49
C TRP A 75 -0.99 13.43 2.50
N ALA A 76 -0.89 12.25 1.91
CA ALA A 76 -0.05 11.96 0.76
C ALA A 76 -0.90 11.20 -0.26
N ASP A 77 -0.92 11.68 -1.49
CA ASP A 77 -1.80 11.17 -2.55
C ASP A 77 -0.97 10.71 -3.75
N ILE A 78 -1.43 9.66 -4.42
CA ILE A 78 -0.89 9.19 -5.69
C ILE A 78 -2.04 8.75 -6.60
N THR A 79 -1.95 9.09 -7.87
CA THR A 79 -2.86 8.61 -8.90
C THR A 79 -2.22 7.43 -9.62
N ILE A 80 -2.98 6.35 -9.77
CA ILE A 80 -2.58 5.16 -10.52
C ILE A 80 -3.54 4.97 -11.70
N ASP A 81 -3.02 4.45 -12.81
CA ASP A 81 -3.83 3.96 -13.92
C ASP A 81 -3.80 2.44 -13.90
N ALA A 82 -4.88 1.83 -13.42
CA ALA A 82 -4.93 0.41 -13.11
C ALA A 82 -5.48 -0.40 -14.29
N LYS A 83 -4.81 -1.50 -14.64
CA LYS A 83 -5.24 -2.43 -15.68
C LYS A 83 -5.73 -3.75 -15.10
N ALA A 84 -6.64 -4.40 -15.81
CA ALA A 84 -7.14 -5.72 -15.45
C ALA A 84 -5.98 -6.74 -15.33
N GLY A 85 -5.91 -7.47 -14.21
CA GLY A 85 -4.84 -8.43 -13.92
C GLY A 85 -3.48 -7.80 -13.55
N GLU A 86 -3.41 -6.48 -13.41
CA GLU A 86 -2.19 -5.78 -13.03
C GLU A 86 -1.87 -5.95 -11.54
N LEU A 87 -0.58 -5.85 -11.23
CA LEU A 87 -0.08 -5.83 -9.86
C LEU A 87 0.64 -4.51 -9.63
N ILE A 88 0.15 -3.74 -8.66
CA ILE A 88 0.63 -2.40 -8.36
C ILE A 88 1.14 -2.39 -6.91
N PHE A 89 2.30 -1.77 -6.71
CA PHE A 89 2.89 -1.61 -5.38
C PHE A 89 3.08 -0.14 -5.06
N ILE A 90 2.61 0.26 -3.90
CA ILE A 90 2.76 1.61 -3.37
C ILE A 90 3.53 1.52 -2.06
N LYS A 91 4.63 2.25 -1.96
CA LYS A 91 5.45 2.32 -0.76
C LYS A 91 5.08 3.53 0.07
N GLN A 92 4.89 3.31 1.36
CA GLN A 92 4.75 4.33 2.39
C GLN A 92 6.09 4.53 3.09
N ASP A 93 6.63 5.75 2.96
CA ASP A 93 7.82 6.19 3.67
C ASP A 93 7.47 7.14 4.80
N VAL A 94 8.24 7.05 5.87
CA VAL A 94 8.14 7.96 7.01
C VAL A 94 9.05 9.15 6.77
N LYS A 95 8.51 10.35 6.92
CA LYS A 95 9.30 11.56 7.10
C LYS A 95 9.15 12.09 8.51
N MET A 96 10.25 12.55 9.09
CA MET A 96 10.19 13.23 10.39
C MET A 96 9.41 14.53 10.21
N GLY A 97 8.29 14.66 10.91
CA GLY A 97 7.57 15.93 11.07
C GLY A 97 8.05 16.70 12.29
N LEU A 98 7.42 17.84 12.56
CA LEU A 98 7.74 18.69 13.70
C LEU A 98 7.19 18.13 15.02
N ILE A 99 6.09 17.36 14.96
CA ILE A 99 5.39 16.82 16.13
C ILE A 99 5.13 15.32 15.99
N MET A 100 4.77 14.82 14.79
CA MET A 100 4.58 13.39 14.50
C MET A 100 5.26 12.98 13.19
N ALA A 101 5.19 11.69 12.86
CA ALA A 101 5.65 11.17 11.58
C ALA A 101 4.70 11.60 10.44
N ARG A 102 5.26 12.20 9.40
CA ARG A 102 4.61 12.44 8.10
C ARG A 102 4.76 11.20 7.22
N ASN A 103 3.82 10.99 6.32
CA ASN A 103 3.92 9.96 5.30
C ASN A 103 4.25 10.58 3.93
N GLN A 104 4.96 9.82 3.11
CA GLN A 104 5.03 10.01 1.67
C GLN A 104 4.65 8.68 1.02
N ILE A 105 3.99 8.73 -0.14
CA ILE A 105 3.72 7.54 -0.94
C ILE A 105 4.33 7.65 -2.34
N SER A 106 4.76 6.52 -2.87
CA SER A 106 5.31 6.41 -4.22
C SER A 106 5.00 5.03 -4.80
N GLN A 107 4.78 4.94 -6.11
CA GLN A 107 4.69 3.66 -6.80
C GLN A 107 6.10 3.10 -7.00
N ILE A 108 6.26 1.80 -6.75
CA ILE A 108 7.54 1.08 -6.87
C ILE A 108 7.39 -0.10 -7.83
N ASP A 109 8.52 -0.63 -8.30
CA ASP A 109 8.52 -1.76 -9.22
C ASP A 109 8.13 -3.09 -8.55
N ILE A 110 7.90 -4.12 -9.38
CA ILE A 110 7.44 -5.44 -8.93
C ILE A 110 8.47 -6.15 -8.04
N VAL A 111 9.77 -5.97 -8.30
CA VAL A 111 10.85 -6.64 -7.56
C VAL A 111 10.95 -6.01 -6.17
N GLU A 112 10.97 -4.69 -6.07
CA GLU A 112 10.94 -3.98 -4.79
C GLU A 112 9.65 -4.25 -4.02
N GLY A 113 8.51 -4.23 -4.70
CA GLY A 113 7.21 -4.50 -4.11
C GLY A 113 7.13 -5.89 -3.47
N LYS A 114 7.49 -6.93 -4.23
CA LYS A 114 7.55 -8.31 -3.72
C LYS A 114 8.52 -8.44 -2.55
N TYR A 115 9.69 -7.81 -2.64
CA TYR A 115 10.69 -7.85 -1.58
C TYR A 115 10.14 -7.26 -0.29
N HIS A 116 9.39 -6.16 -0.37
CA HIS A 116 8.76 -5.56 0.80
C HIS A 116 7.62 -6.41 1.35
N VAL A 117 6.75 -6.99 0.52
CA VAL A 117 5.70 -7.90 1.00
C VAL A 117 6.29 -9.12 1.69
N LEU A 118 7.38 -9.69 1.15
CA LEU A 118 8.11 -10.79 1.79
C LEU A 118 8.63 -10.43 3.19
N ASN A 119 9.09 -9.19 3.37
CA ASN A 119 9.78 -8.72 4.58
C ASN A 119 8.89 -7.88 5.52
N THR A 120 7.58 -7.92 5.32
CA THR A 120 6.60 -7.22 6.17
C THR A 120 5.43 -8.13 6.52
N GLU A 121 4.71 -7.79 7.58
CA GLU A 121 3.54 -8.53 8.05
C GLU A 121 2.25 -7.93 7.52
N LEU A 122 1.17 -8.72 7.52
CA LEU A 122 -0.14 -8.18 7.16
C LEU A 122 -0.57 -7.11 8.20
N GLY A 123 -0.97 -5.96 7.70
CA GLY A 123 -1.57 -4.87 8.45
C GLY A 123 -3.07 -5.10 8.70
N THR A 124 -3.77 -4.03 9.08
CA THR A 124 -5.22 -4.12 9.28
C THR A 124 -5.93 -3.75 7.99
N ILE A 125 -6.72 -4.69 7.47
CA ILE A 125 -7.60 -4.48 6.32
C ILE A 125 -9.01 -4.29 6.84
N ILE A 126 -9.64 -3.17 6.46
CA ILE A 126 -11.07 -2.91 6.73
C ILE A 126 -11.89 -3.54 5.62
N LYS A 127 -11.47 -3.35 4.36
CA LYS A 127 -12.08 -3.96 3.18
C LYS A 127 -11.07 -4.10 2.06
N THR A 128 -11.32 -5.06 1.17
CA THR A 128 -10.45 -5.35 0.02
C THR A 128 -11.02 -4.82 -1.30
N ARG A 129 -12.22 -4.23 -1.28
CA ARG A 129 -12.92 -3.65 -2.43
C ARG A 129 -13.77 -2.47 -1.95
N LYS A 130 -14.05 -1.51 -2.84
CA LYS A 130 -14.96 -0.41 -2.50
C LYS A 130 -16.38 -0.91 -2.30
#